data_AF-A0A022KQW9-F1
#
_entry.id   AF-A0A022KQW9-F1
#
_cell.length_a   1.000
_cell.length_b   1.000
_cell.length_c   1.000
_cell.angle_alpha   90.00
_cell.angle_beta   90.00
_cell.angle_gamma   90.00
#
_symmetry.space_group_name_H-M   'P 1'
#
loop_
_entity.id
_entity.type
_entity.pdbx_description
1 polymer ?
#
loop_
_entity_poly.entity_id
_entity_poly.type
_entity_poly.pdbx_seq_one_letter_code
_entity_poly.pdbx_strand_id
1 'polypeptide(L)'
;SVLIPSIPWWAFSLLGWAVIAVLSHHKISLSAKVLGIALTSEAGILLILAVAILVIGGPEGVDLHSFEPSSIFAGNSTGAMFAIVFGAFLGFESTAIYTEEARDPHKTVPRAIYLAIGFLGLFYTFISWTIYLAYGRSEIVLAAVADPAGLVFGALDTYLGSWAVLLCEILIVISAFASALAFHNTAIRYLHTLGREGMLPTKLARVHPTHGSPSSANVLLS
;
A
#
# COMPACT_ATOMS: atom_id res chain seq x y z
N SER A 1 5.95 28.56 8.54
CA SER A 1 6.36 27.15 8.41
C SER A 1 7.14 26.93 7.10
N VAL A 2 8.33 27.54 6.97
CA VAL A 2 8.97 27.94 5.69
C VAL A 2 10.33 27.23 5.40
N LEU A 3 10.56 25.97 5.82
CA LEU A 3 11.89 25.32 5.63
C LEU A 3 11.91 23.94 4.95
N ILE A 4 10.76 23.33 4.67
CA ILE A 4 10.67 22.05 3.95
C ILE A 4 10.56 22.18 2.40
N PRO A 5 10.06 23.28 1.78
CA PRO A 5 9.78 23.29 0.33
C PRO A 5 11.01 23.39 -0.59
N SER A 6 12.24 23.51 -0.06
CA SER A 6 13.46 23.63 -0.89
C SER A 6 14.20 22.32 -1.14
N ILE A 7 13.80 21.22 -0.48
CA ILE A 7 14.43 19.92 -0.68
C ILE A 7 13.64 19.17 -1.76
N PRO A 8 14.25 18.80 -2.89
CA PRO A 8 13.56 18.06 -3.93
C PRO A 8 13.07 16.69 -3.43
N TRP A 9 11.91 16.24 -3.92
CA TRP A 9 11.34 14.94 -3.56
C TRP A 9 12.34 13.78 -3.77
N TRP A 10 13.17 13.87 -4.83
CA TRP A 10 14.17 12.84 -5.14
C TRP A 10 15.22 12.71 -4.03
N ALA A 11 15.51 13.77 -3.29
CA ALA A 11 16.49 13.72 -2.20
C ALA A 11 15.94 12.92 -1.00
N PHE A 12 14.64 13.07 -0.69
CA PHE A 12 13.96 12.24 0.28
C PHE A 12 13.87 10.78 -0.18
N SER A 13 13.62 10.55 -1.47
CA SER A 13 13.63 9.20 -2.05
C SER A 13 15.00 8.52 -1.94
N LEU A 14 16.09 9.24 -2.27
CA LEU A 14 17.46 8.73 -2.14
C LEU A 14 17.83 8.45 -0.69
N LEU A 15 17.44 9.33 0.23
CA LEU A 15 17.64 9.11 1.66
C LEU A 15 16.89 7.86 2.13
N GLY A 16 15.61 7.73 1.79
CA GLY A 16 14.80 6.56 2.12
C GLY A 16 15.41 5.27 1.57
N TRP A 17 15.86 5.29 0.32
CA TRP A 17 16.55 4.17 -0.31
C TRP A 17 17.86 3.80 0.38
N ALA A 18 18.68 4.79 0.77
CA ALA A 18 19.92 4.54 1.51
C ALA A 18 19.64 3.92 2.89
N VAL A 19 18.61 4.40 3.60
CA VAL A 19 18.18 3.81 4.88
C VAL A 19 17.68 2.38 4.67
N ILE A 20 16.92 2.11 3.61
CA ILE A 20 16.47 0.75 3.25
C ILE A 20 17.67 -0.16 2.99
N ALA A 21 18.66 0.29 2.21
CA ALA A 21 19.86 -0.48 1.88
C ALA A 21 20.69 -0.83 3.12
N VAL A 22 20.76 0.07 4.11
CA VAL A 22 21.43 -0.20 5.39
C VAL A 22 20.61 -1.15 6.25
N LEU A 23 19.31 -0.90 6.40
CA LEU A 23 18.43 -1.71 7.25
C LEU A 23 18.16 -3.11 6.69
N SER A 24 18.30 -3.33 5.38
CA SER A 24 18.18 -4.65 4.75
C SER A 24 19.24 -5.64 5.23
N HIS A 25 20.34 -5.16 5.83
CA HIS A 25 21.32 -6.02 6.50
C HIS A 25 20.77 -6.67 7.79
N HIS A 26 19.68 -6.16 8.37
CA HIS A 26 19.07 -6.62 9.62
C HIS A 26 17.88 -7.58 9.36
N LYS A 27 17.48 -8.36 10.38
CA LYS A 27 16.52 -9.48 10.24
C LYS A 27 15.15 -9.06 9.64
N ILE A 28 14.76 -9.77 8.59
CA ILE A 28 13.55 -9.54 7.76
C ILE A 28 12.22 -9.70 8.52
N SER A 29 12.18 -10.51 9.57
CA SER A 29 10.93 -10.79 10.30
C SER A 29 10.36 -9.57 11.02
N LEU A 30 11.19 -8.56 11.30
CA LEU A 30 10.72 -7.32 11.94
C LEU A 30 9.90 -6.47 10.95
N SER A 31 10.38 -6.32 9.71
CA SER A 31 9.74 -5.48 8.69
C SER A 31 8.34 -5.98 8.31
N ALA A 32 8.17 -7.30 8.18
CA ALA A 32 6.85 -7.89 7.89
C ALA A 32 5.83 -7.62 9.02
N LYS A 33 6.26 -7.69 10.29
CA LYS A 33 5.39 -7.40 11.44
C LYS A 33 5.02 -5.92 11.51
N VAL A 34 5.99 -5.03 11.31
CA VAL A 34 5.75 -3.57 11.29
C VAL A 34 4.79 -3.21 10.18
N LEU A 35 5.00 -3.75 8.96
CA LEU A 35 4.12 -3.55 7.83
C LEU A 35 2.68 -4.01 8.14
N GLY A 36 2.53 -5.22 8.68
CA GLY A 36 1.21 -5.76 9.04
C GLY A 36 0.47 -4.91 10.07
N ILE A 37 1.18 -4.41 11.10
CA ILE A 37 0.59 -3.51 12.11
C ILE A 37 0.17 -2.19 11.47
N ALA A 38 1.03 -1.60 10.64
CA ALA A 38 0.74 -0.33 9.97
C ALA A 38 -0.49 -0.45 9.07
N LEU A 39 -0.52 -1.43 8.16
CA LEU A 39 -1.64 -1.68 7.26
C LEU A 39 -2.96 -1.97 8.00
N THR A 40 -2.90 -2.74 9.09
CA THR A 40 -4.10 -3.01 9.90
C THR A 40 -4.60 -1.74 10.59
N SER A 41 -3.68 -0.87 11.04
CA SER A 41 -4.03 0.41 11.66
C SER A 41 -4.60 1.41 10.65
N GLU A 42 -4.06 1.43 9.43
CA GLU A 42 -4.61 2.21 8.30
C GLU A 42 -6.02 1.77 7.95
N ALA A 43 -6.23 0.46 7.80
CA ALA A 43 -7.57 -0.07 7.58
C ALA A 43 -8.52 0.32 8.72
N GLY A 44 -8.05 0.26 9.97
CA GLY A 44 -8.80 0.65 11.16
C GLY A 44 -9.24 2.12 11.14
N ILE A 45 -8.33 3.06 10.86
CA ILE A 45 -8.69 4.49 10.84
C ILE A 45 -9.63 4.82 9.67
N LEU A 46 -9.47 4.16 8.51
CA LEU A 46 -10.39 4.30 7.39
C LEU A 46 -11.79 3.77 7.72
N LEU A 47 -11.90 2.67 8.48
CA LEU A 47 -13.19 2.18 8.95
C LEU A 47 -13.84 3.13 9.96
N ILE A 48 -13.05 3.71 10.87
CA ILE A 48 -13.54 4.73 11.81
C ILE A 48 -14.08 5.95 11.03
N LEU A 49 -13.34 6.40 10.01
CA LEU A 49 -13.79 7.46 9.12
C LEU A 49 -15.10 7.10 8.41
N ALA A 50 -15.18 5.91 7.81
CA ALA A 50 -16.38 5.44 7.13
C ALA A 50 -17.60 5.43 8.06
N VAL A 51 -17.44 4.94 9.29
CA VAL A 51 -18.50 4.98 10.31
C VAL A 51 -18.88 6.41 10.67
N ALA A 52 -17.91 7.31 10.86
CA ALA A 52 -18.19 8.71 11.16
C ALA A 52 -19.00 9.39 10.05
N ILE A 53 -18.64 9.16 8.78
CA ILE A 53 -19.37 9.68 7.62
C ILE A 53 -20.81 9.15 7.59
N LEU A 54 -21.01 7.85 7.83
CA LEU A 54 -22.34 7.24 7.82
C LEU A 54 -23.22 7.70 8.98
N VAL A 55 -22.65 7.97 10.16
CA VAL A 55 -23.38 8.46 11.33
C VAL A 55 -23.76 9.93 11.19
N ILE A 56 -22.84 10.76 10.69
CA ILE A 56 -23.08 12.19 10.47
C ILE A 56 -24.04 12.40 9.29
N GLY A 57 -23.94 11.54 8.27
CA GLY A 57 -24.65 11.68 7.00
C GLY A 57 -24.03 12.83 6.21
N GLY A 58 -23.30 12.50 5.14
CA GLY A 58 -22.59 13.49 4.32
C GLY A 58 -23.48 14.63 3.79
N PRO A 59 -22.91 15.62 3.07
CA PRO A 59 -23.62 16.87 2.73
C PRO A 59 -24.97 16.67 2.02
N GLU A 60 -25.10 15.58 1.26
CA GLU A 60 -26.30 15.22 0.49
C GLU A 60 -27.03 13.98 1.06
N GLY A 61 -26.63 13.51 2.25
CA GLY A 61 -27.15 12.31 2.90
C GLY A 61 -26.47 11.02 2.42
N VAL A 62 -27.01 9.89 2.87
CA VAL A 62 -26.54 8.56 2.48
C VAL A 62 -27.39 8.06 1.31
N ASP A 63 -26.78 7.94 0.14
CA ASP A 63 -27.43 7.40 -1.07
C ASP A 63 -26.63 6.25 -1.72
N LEU A 64 -27.32 5.46 -2.54
CA LEU A 64 -26.76 4.30 -3.25
C LEU A 64 -26.71 4.49 -4.77
N HIS A 65 -26.81 5.73 -5.25
CA HIS A 65 -26.84 6.02 -6.69
C HIS A 65 -25.54 5.61 -7.40
N SER A 66 -24.41 5.57 -6.68
CA SER A 66 -23.14 5.02 -7.18
C SER A 66 -23.25 3.57 -7.63
N PHE A 67 -24.24 2.82 -7.13
CA PHE A 67 -24.48 1.41 -7.49
C PHE A 67 -25.49 1.24 -8.62
N GLU A 68 -26.08 2.31 -9.14
CA GLU A 68 -26.99 2.22 -10.28
C GLU A 68 -26.23 1.86 -11.56
N PRO A 69 -26.76 0.96 -12.42
CA PRO A 69 -26.11 0.60 -13.68
C PRO A 69 -25.82 1.81 -14.59
N SER A 70 -26.72 2.80 -14.59
CA SER A 70 -26.55 4.07 -15.29
C SER A 70 -25.29 4.80 -14.84
N SER A 71 -25.03 4.90 -13.53
CA SER A 71 -23.86 5.56 -12.96
C SER A 71 -22.56 4.82 -13.25
N ILE A 72 -22.60 3.48 -13.25
CA ILE A 72 -21.42 2.63 -13.48
C ILE A 72 -20.95 2.72 -14.94
N PHE A 73 -21.87 2.83 -15.90
CA PHE A 73 -21.56 2.85 -17.33
C PHE A 73 -21.70 4.23 -18.00
N ALA A 74 -22.00 5.29 -17.24
CA ALA A 74 -22.23 6.64 -17.77
C ALA A 74 -21.00 7.33 -18.35
N GLY A 75 -19.78 6.91 -17.99
CA GLY A 75 -18.55 7.61 -18.35
C GLY A 75 -17.89 7.07 -19.62
N ASN A 76 -17.52 7.95 -20.55
CA ASN A 76 -16.65 7.61 -21.71
C ASN A 76 -15.26 7.07 -21.31
N SER A 77 -14.86 7.22 -20.04
CA SER A 77 -13.57 6.81 -19.48
C SER A 77 -13.64 5.60 -18.52
N THR A 78 -14.78 4.90 -18.47
CA THR A 78 -14.98 3.75 -17.55
C THR A 78 -13.88 2.69 -17.69
N GLY A 79 -13.38 2.44 -18.91
CA GLY A 79 -12.26 1.53 -19.15
C GLY A 79 -10.93 1.98 -18.52
N ALA A 80 -10.63 3.28 -18.51
CA ALA A 80 -9.42 3.82 -17.87
C ALA A 80 -9.51 3.72 -16.34
N MET A 81 -10.70 3.93 -15.77
CA MET A 81 -10.94 3.74 -14.34
C MET A 81 -10.70 2.29 -13.91
N PHE A 82 -11.20 1.31 -14.69
CA PHE A 82 -10.92 -0.09 -14.42
C PHE A 82 -9.42 -0.42 -14.48
N ALA A 83 -8.67 0.16 -15.42
CA ALA A 83 -7.22 -0.05 -15.51
C ALA A 83 -6.48 0.49 -14.27
N ILE A 84 -6.85 1.67 -13.78
CA ILE A 84 -6.28 2.27 -12.56
C ILE A 84 -6.60 1.41 -11.34
N VAL A 85 -7.86 0.99 -11.19
CA VAL A 85 -8.29 0.12 -10.09
C VAL A 85 -7.56 -1.22 -10.15
N PHE A 86 -7.43 -1.84 -11.32
CA PHE A 86 -6.68 -3.08 -11.49
C PHE A 86 -5.21 -2.91 -11.08
N GLY A 87 -4.60 -1.76 -11.40
CA GLY A 87 -3.27 -1.38 -10.93
C GLY A 87 -3.15 -1.38 -9.39
N ALA A 88 -4.20 -0.96 -8.68
CA ALA A 88 -4.22 -0.98 -7.21
C ALA A 88 -4.29 -2.39 -6.59
N PHE A 89 -4.60 -3.42 -7.38
CA PHE A 89 -4.54 -4.82 -6.97
C PHE A 89 -3.20 -5.49 -7.30
N LEU A 90 -2.28 -4.82 -7.99
CA LEU A 90 -0.97 -5.41 -8.29
C LEU A 90 -0.24 -5.79 -6.98
N GLY A 91 0.33 -7.01 -6.95
CA GLY A 91 1.09 -7.52 -5.80
C GLY A 91 0.47 -8.74 -5.12
N PHE A 92 -0.78 -9.13 -5.42
CA PHE A 92 -1.35 -10.39 -4.90
C PHE A 92 -0.54 -11.63 -5.33
N GLU A 93 0.11 -11.58 -6.49
CA GLU A 93 0.95 -12.65 -7.04
C GLU A 93 2.19 -12.94 -6.18
N SER A 94 2.66 -11.96 -5.40
CA SER A 94 3.82 -12.12 -4.51
C SER A 94 3.55 -13.07 -3.34
N THR A 95 2.29 -13.41 -3.05
CA THR A 95 1.94 -14.46 -2.06
C THR A 95 2.49 -15.83 -2.44
N ALA A 96 2.74 -16.09 -3.72
CA ALA A 96 3.37 -17.33 -4.19
C ALA A 96 4.82 -17.49 -3.69
N ILE A 97 5.50 -16.40 -3.31
CA ILE A 97 6.87 -16.44 -2.78
C ILE A 97 6.90 -17.13 -1.40
N TYR A 98 5.82 -17.00 -0.63
CA TYR A 98 5.69 -17.63 0.69
C TYR A 98 5.14 -19.06 0.64
N THR A 99 5.04 -19.65 -0.57
CA THR A 99 4.61 -21.04 -0.75
C THR A 99 5.52 -22.01 -0.01
N GLU A 100 6.83 -21.73 0.04
CA GLU A 100 7.82 -22.56 0.75
C GLU A 100 7.71 -22.46 2.28
N GLU A 101 7.12 -21.39 2.80
CA GLU A 101 6.92 -21.16 4.24
C GLU A 101 5.51 -21.58 4.71
N ALA A 102 4.61 -21.90 3.79
CA ALA A 102 3.25 -22.30 4.10
C ALA A 102 3.17 -23.77 4.56
N ARG A 103 2.41 -24.04 5.63
CA ARG A 103 2.24 -25.39 6.19
C ARG A 103 1.57 -26.38 5.23
N ASP A 104 0.57 -25.93 4.47
CA ASP A 104 -0.09 -26.68 3.39
C ASP A 104 -0.24 -25.74 2.18
N PRO A 105 0.77 -25.63 1.31
CA PRO A 105 0.80 -24.63 0.27
C PRO A 105 -0.32 -24.80 -0.76
N HIS A 106 -0.70 -26.04 -1.06
CA HIS A 106 -1.77 -26.37 -2.03
C HIS A 106 -3.14 -25.84 -1.63
N LYS A 107 -3.41 -25.67 -0.33
CA LYS A 107 -4.69 -25.12 0.16
C LYS A 107 -4.56 -23.70 0.67
N THR A 108 -3.46 -23.39 1.35
CA THR A 108 -3.28 -22.11 2.05
C THR A 108 -3.05 -20.98 1.06
N VAL A 109 -2.20 -21.18 0.06
CA VAL A 109 -1.85 -20.13 -0.92
C VAL A 109 -3.07 -19.72 -1.76
N PRO A 110 -3.82 -20.64 -2.40
CA PRO A 110 -5.00 -20.24 -3.17
C PRO A 110 -6.06 -19.56 -2.31
N ARG A 111 -6.33 -20.07 -1.10
CA ARG A 111 -7.31 -19.45 -0.19
C ARG A 111 -6.89 -18.06 0.25
N ALA A 112 -5.61 -17.87 0.57
CA ALA A 112 -5.09 -16.55 0.95
C ALA A 112 -5.25 -15.54 -0.19
N ILE A 113 -4.95 -15.95 -1.44
CA ILE A 113 -5.14 -15.10 -2.62
C ILE A 113 -6.61 -14.69 -2.80
N TYR A 114 -7.53 -15.66 -2.84
CA TYR A 114 -8.94 -15.35 -3.05
C TYR A 114 -9.54 -14.51 -1.91
N LEU A 115 -9.17 -14.79 -0.66
CA LEU A 115 -9.61 -14.01 0.48
C LEU A 115 -9.03 -12.59 0.45
N ALA A 116 -7.76 -12.42 0.10
CA ALA A 116 -7.13 -11.11 0.00
C ALA A 116 -7.78 -10.26 -1.09
N ILE A 117 -7.99 -10.82 -2.29
CA ILE A 117 -8.62 -10.11 -3.41
C ILE A 117 -10.07 -9.74 -3.05
N GLY A 118 -10.85 -10.70 -2.52
CA GLY A 118 -12.24 -10.46 -2.15
C GLY A 118 -12.38 -9.41 -1.04
N PHE A 119 -11.52 -9.50 -0.01
CA PHE A 119 -11.47 -8.52 1.07
C PHE A 119 -11.10 -7.13 0.56
N LEU A 120 -10.01 -6.99 -0.20
CA LEU A 120 -9.57 -5.71 -0.74
C LEU A 120 -10.60 -5.11 -1.70
N GLY A 121 -11.24 -5.93 -2.54
CA GLY A 121 -12.34 -5.52 -3.40
C GLY A 121 -13.47 -4.88 -2.59
N LEU A 122 -14.00 -5.62 -1.62
CA LEU A 122 -15.08 -5.12 -0.78
C LEU A 122 -14.67 -3.89 0.03
N PHE A 123 -13.46 -3.91 0.60
CA PHE A 123 -12.94 -2.84 1.42
C PHE A 123 -12.75 -1.55 0.61
N TYR A 124 -12.08 -1.61 -0.54
CA TYR A 124 -11.88 -0.45 -1.40
C TYR A 124 -13.20 0.09 -1.95
N THR A 125 -14.13 -0.77 -2.36
CA THR A 125 -15.46 -0.32 -2.79
C THR A 125 -16.18 0.40 -1.66
N PHE A 126 -16.18 -0.18 -0.45
CA PHE A 126 -16.84 0.40 0.70
C PHE A 126 -16.24 1.76 1.11
N ILE A 127 -14.92 1.84 1.27
CA ILE A 127 -14.24 3.10 1.62
C ILE A 127 -14.45 4.14 0.53
N SER A 128 -14.28 3.79 -0.75
CA SER A 128 -14.48 4.73 -1.87
C SER A 128 -15.91 5.28 -1.91
N TRP A 129 -16.91 4.43 -1.64
CA TRP A 129 -18.30 4.87 -1.53
C TRP A 129 -18.49 5.82 -0.33
N THR A 130 -17.89 5.55 0.83
CA THR A 130 -17.98 6.48 1.96
C THR A 130 -17.29 7.82 1.67
N ILE A 131 -16.15 7.83 0.96
CA ILE A 131 -15.50 9.08 0.54
C ILE A 131 -16.37 9.83 -0.47
N TYR A 132 -17.03 9.14 -1.40
CA TYR A 132 -18.03 9.75 -2.28
C TYR A 132 -19.14 10.46 -1.47
N LEU A 133 -19.67 9.79 -0.44
CA LEU A 133 -20.67 10.40 0.45
C LEU A 133 -20.12 11.58 1.25
N ALA A 134 -18.84 11.54 1.65
CA ALA A 134 -18.21 12.59 2.45
C ALA A 134 -18.22 13.96 1.78
N TYR A 135 -18.09 13.99 0.45
CA TYR A 135 -18.10 15.20 -0.37
C TYR A 135 -19.45 15.47 -1.03
N GLY A 136 -20.28 14.44 -1.24
CA GLY A 136 -21.54 14.56 -1.97
C GLY A 136 -21.36 14.51 -3.49
N ARG A 137 -22.45 14.24 -4.22
CA ARG A 137 -22.44 14.05 -5.67
C ARG A 137 -22.03 15.31 -6.42
N SER A 138 -22.46 16.48 -5.95
CA SER A 138 -22.22 17.75 -6.62
C SER A 138 -20.74 18.15 -6.61
N GLU A 139 -20.04 17.91 -5.50
CA GLU A 139 -18.68 18.43 -5.27
C GLU A 139 -17.57 17.38 -5.43
N ILE A 140 -17.87 16.07 -5.37
CA ILE A 140 -16.83 15.02 -5.42
C ILE A 140 -15.95 15.09 -6.67
N VAL A 141 -16.51 15.42 -7.84
CA VAL A 141 -15.74 15.53 -9.08
C VAL A 141 -14.78 16.72 -9.03
N LEU A 142 -15.24 17.86 -8.51
CA LEU A 142 -14.42 19.06 -8.38
C LEU A 142 -13.29 18.83 -7.36
N ALA A 143 -13.62 18.22 -6.22
CA ALA A 143 -12.64 17.85 -5.19
C ALA A 143 -11.59 16.87 -5.74
N ALA A 144 -12.02 15.85 -6.49
CA ALA A 144 -11.13 14.86 -7.09
C ALA A 144 -10.19 15.45 -8.16
N VAL A 145 -10.66 16.43 -8.94
CA VAL A 145 -9.83 17.10 -9.95
C VAL A 145 -8.84 18.07 -9.31
N ALA A 146 -9.25 18.77 -8.25
CA ALA A 146 -8.41 19.72 -7.55
C ALA A 146 -7.27 19.04 -6.78
N ASP A 147 -7.59 17.98 -6.03
CA ASP A 147 -6.61 17.21 -5.27
C ASP A 147 -7.03 15.74 -5.12
N PRO A 148 -6.71 14.89 -6.11
CA PRO A 148 -7.07 13.48 -6.07
C PRO A 148 -6.44 12.73 -4.88
N ALA A 149 -5.22 13.11 -4.48
CA ALA A 149 -4.51 12.48 -3.37
C ALA A 149 -5.01 12.98 -2.00
N GLY A 150 -5.49 14.21 -1.95
CA GLY A 150 -6.01 14.87 -0.74
C GLY A 150 -7.41 14.46 -0.33
N LEU A 151 -8.22 13.83 -1.20
CA LEU A 151 -9.62 13.49 -0.90
C LEU A 151 -9.80 12.75 0.44
N VAL A 152 -8.99 11.73 0.70
CA VAL A 152 -9.10 10.96 1.94
C VAL A 152 -8.65 11.80 3.14
N PHE A 153 -7.60 12.61 2.99
CA PHE A 153 -7.10 13.48 4.06
C PHE A 153 -8.07 14.62 4.38
N GLY A 154 -8.72 15.21 3.37
CA GLY A 154 -9.76 16.21 3.56
C GLY A 154 -10.99 15.63 4.26
N ALA A 155 -11.39 14.41 3.91
CA ALA A 155 -12.43 13.70 4.64
C ALA A 155 -12.02 13.38 6.09
N LEU A 156 -10.78 12.93 6.33
CA LEU A 156 -10.25 12.72 7.68
C LEU A 156 -10.31 13.99 8.52
N ASP A 157 -9.85 15.12 7.98
CA ASP A 157 -9.86 16.41 8.68
C ASP A 157 -11.29 16.86 8.99
N THR A 158 -12.20 16.72 8.03
CA THR A 158 -13.59 17.16 8.17
C THR A 158 -14.37 16.34 9.19
N TYR A 159 -14.22 15.01 9.18
CA TYR A 159 -15.07 14.10 9.96
C TYR A 159 -14.43 13.63 11.28
N LEU A 160 -13.09 13.59 11.37
CA LEU A 160 -12.37 13.14 12.55
C LEU A 160 -11.46 14.21 13.16
N GLY A 161 -11.05 15.21 12.36
CA GLY A 161 -10.15 16.29 12.76
C GLY A 161 -8.68 16.02 12.40
N SER A 162 -7.86 17.06 12.50
CA SER A 162 -6.48 17.06 11.98
C SER A 162 -5.54 16.04 12.64
N TRP A 163 -5.86 15.54 13.83
CA TRP A 163 -5.09 14.46 14.46
C TRP A 163 -5.18 13.16 13.66
N ALA A 164 -6.32 12.90 13.02
CA ALA A 164 -6.54 11.69 12.23
C ALA A 164 -5.77 11.76 10.91
N VAL A 165 -5.66 12.96 10.33
CA VAL A 165 -4.78 13.23 9.18
C VAL A 165 -3.33 12.91 9.54
N LEU A 166 -2.81 13.51 10.61
CA LEU A 166 -1.43 13.30 11.05
C LEU A 166 -1.14 11.82 11.32
N LEU A 167 -2.06 11.12 12.00
CA LEU A 167 -1.92 9.70 12.27
C LEU A 167 -1.87 8.88 10.97
N CYS A 168 -2.76 9.16 10.02
CA CYS A 168 -2.81 8.47 8.74
C CYS A 168 -1.55 8.72 7.90
N GLU A 169 -1.05 9.97 7.85
CA GLU A 169 0.21 10.31 7.20
C GLU A 169 1.39 9.52 7.78
N ILE A 170 1.50 9.47 9.12
CA ILE A 170 2.56 8.71 9.80
C ILE A 170 2.45 7.22 9.45
N LEU A 171 1.24 6.65 9.48
CA LEU A 171 1.03 5.24 9.15
C LEU A 171 1.44 4.93 7.71
N ILE A 172 1.02 5.77 6.75
CA ILE A 172 1.36 5.63 5.32
C ILE A 172 2.88 5.69 5.12
N VAL A 173 3.57 6.61 5.77
CA VAL A 173 5.04 6.69 5.68
C VAL A 173 5.69 5.42 6.24
N ILE A 174 5.21 4.93 7.39
CA ILE A 174 5.73 3.70 8.01
C ILE A 174 5.46 2.48 7.13
N SER A 175 4.25 2.32 6.60
CA SER A 175 3.86 1.19 5.77
C SER A 175 4.57 1.22 4.43
N ALA A 176 4.69 2.38 3.78
CA ALA A 176 5.45 2.55 2.54
C ALA A 176 6.92 2.18 2.73
N PHE A 177 7.54 2.66 3.81
CA PHE A 177 8.93 2.34 4.13
C PHE A 177 9.11 0.84 4.43
N ALA A 178 8.23 0.26 5.25
CA ALA A 178 8.28 -1.16 5.60
C ALA A 178 8.05 -2.07 4.37
N SER A 179 7.15 -1.67 3.47
CA SER A 179 6.87 -2.34 2.20
C SER A 179 8.09 -2.30 1.26
N ALA A 180 8.68 -1.11 1.07
CA ALA A 180 9.87 -0.96 0.25
C ALA A 180 11.06 -1.77 0.79
N LEU A 181 11.25 -1.81 2.11
CA LEU A 181 12.25 -2.65 2.75
C LEU A 181 11.97 -4.15 2.55
N ALA A 182 10.71 -4.59 2.63
CA ALA A 182 10.34 -5.98 2.36
C ALA A 182 10.59 -6.38 0.90
N PHE A 183 10.30 -5.49 -0.05
CA PHE A 183 10.58 -5.69 -1.47
C PHE A 183 12.08 -5.79 -1.73
N HIS A 184 12.87 -4.87 -1.19
CA HIS A 184 14.34 -4.86 -1.32
C HIS A 184 14.95 -6.17 -0.80
N ASN A 185 14.49 -6.65 0.37
CA ASN A 185 14.92 -7.92 0.94
C ASN A 185 14.54 -9.13 0.07
N THR A 186 13.35 -9.11 -0.53
CA THR A 186 12.91 -10.17 -1.45
C THR A 186 13.79 -10.22 -2.71
N ALA A 187 14.10 -9.06 -3.29
CA ALA A 187 14.98 -8.95 -4.45
C ALA A 187 16.40 -9.48 -4.16
N ILE A 188 16.98 -9.15 -2.99
CA ILE A 188 18.27 -9.68 -2.55
C ILE A 188 18.27 -11.21 -2.49
N ARG A 189 17.21 -11.81 -1.92
CA ARG A 189 17.07 -13.27 -1.83
C ARG A 189 16.96 -13.91 -3.21
N TYR A 190 16.20 -13.30 -4.11
CA TYR A 190 16.04 -13.78 -5.47
C TYR A 190 17.38 -13.78 -6.23
N LEU A 191 18.14 -12.67 -6.17
CA LEU A 191 19.48 -12.57 -6.76
C LEU A 191 20.47 -13.58 -6.17
N HIS A 192 20.40 -13.81 -4.86
CA HIS A 192 21.23 -14.81 -4.18
C HIS A 192 20.91 -16.24 -4.66
N THR A 193 19.63 -16.59 -4.79
CA THR A 193 19.20 -17.90 -5.30
C THR A 193 19.68 -18.11 -6.75
N LEU A 194 19.51 -17.12 -7.63
CA LEU A 194 20.02 -17.18 -9.00
C LEU A 194 21.56 -17.31 -9.07
N GLY A 195 22.28 -16.63 -8.18
CA GLY A 195 23.73 -16.80 -8.05
C GLY A 195 24.14 -18.19 -7.58
N ARG A 196 23.35 -18.82 -6.71
CA ARG A 196 23.57 -20.20 -6.21
C ARG A 196 23.25 -21.25 -7.26
N GLU A 197 22.26 -20.99 -8.11
CA GLU A 197 21.87 -21.87 -9.23
C GLU A 197 22.76 -21.68 -10.47
N GLY A 198 23.76 -20.78 -10.41
CA GLY A 198 24.72 -20.55 -11.49
C GLY A 198 24.18 -19.73 -12.67
N MET A 199 22.96 -19.18 -12.55
CA MET A 199 22.37 -18.30 -13.57
C MET A 199 22.93 -16.87 -13.55
N LEU A 200 23.59 -16.49 -12.45
CA LEU A 200 24.26 -15.20 -12.25
C LEU A 200 25.68 -15.39 -11.69
N PRO A 201 26.55 -14.35 -11.68
CA PRO A 201 27.92 -14.47 -11.16
C PRO A 201 27.95 -15.06 -9.75
N THR A 202 28.79 -16.08 -9.53
CA THR A 202 28.88 -16.85 -8.26
C THR A 202 29.19 -15.97 -7.05
N LYS A 203 29.72 -14.76 -7.27
CA LYS A 203 29.93 -13.76 -6.22
C LYS A 203 28.63 -13.36 -5.53
N LEU A 204 27.47 -13.42 -6.20
CA LEU A 204 26.16 -13.07 -5.64
C LEU A 204 25.59 -14.15 -4.70
N ALA A 205 26.14 -15.37 -4.72
CA ALA A 205 25.79 -16.45 -3.79
C ALA A 205 26.46 -16.31 -2.41
N ARG A 206 27.24 -15.25 -2.16
CA ARG A 206 27.94 -15.06 -0.88
C ARG A 206 27.00 -14.50 0.19
N VAL A 207 27.09 -15.08 1.37
CA VAL A 207 26.35 -14.69 2.56
C VAL A 207 27.28 -13.99 3.55
N HIS A 208 26.78 -12.96 4.24
CA HIS A 208 27.52 -12.26 5.29
C HIS A 208 27.76 -13.20 6.48
N PRO A 209 29.01 -13.37 6.93
CA PRO A 209 29.35 -14.37 7.94
C PRO A 209 28.72 -14.12 9.32
N THR A 210 28.41 -12.86 9.68
CA THR A 210 27.82 -12.52 10.99
C THR A 210 26.30 -12.31 10.99
N HIS A 211 25.71 -11.88 9.86
CA HIS A 211 24.29 -11.51 9.79
C HIS A 211 23.45 -12.57 9.05
N GLY A 212 24.09 -13.49 8.33
CA GLY A 212 23.40 -14.51 7.53
C GLY A 212 22.63 -13.95 6.33
N SER A 213 22.81 -12.66 6.00
CA SER A 213 22.17 -11.97 4.87
C SER A 213 23.05 -12.00 3.61
N PRO A 214 22.51 -12.08 2.38
CA PRO A 214 23.30 -12.09 1.15
C PRO A 214 24.01 -10.75 0.86
N SER A 215 25.17 -10.50 1.47
CA SER A 215 25.83 -9.18 1.44
C SER A 215 26.24 -8.73 0.05
N SER A 216 26.69 -9.64 -0.81
CA SER A 216 27.11 -9.33 -2.19
C SER A 216 25.93 -8.97 -3.10
N ALA A 217 24.77 -9.55 -2.87
CA ALA A 217 23.55 -9.24 -3.61
C ALA A 217 22.93 -7.92 -3.11
N ASN A 218 23.04 -7.61 -1.81
CA ASN A 218 22.63 -6.31 -1.29
C ASN A 218 23.45 -5.16 -1.92
N VAL A 219 24.77 -5.28 -1.97
CA VAL A 219 25.67 -4.26 -2.55
C VAL A 219 25.45 -4.04 -4.05
N LEU A 220 24.95 -5.03 -4.78
CA LEU A 220 24.59 -4.84 -6.20
C LEU A 220 23.26 -4.09 -6.35
N LEU A 221 22.32 -4.33 -5.44
CA LEU A 221 20.98 -3.75 -5.47
C LEU A 221 20.93 -2.33 -4.86
N SER A 222 21.92 -2.00 -4.02
CA SER A 222 22.21 -0.66 -3.53
C SER A 222 23.24 0.04 -4.43
#